data_AF-A0A930TPD0-F1
#
_entry.id   AF-A0A930TPD0-F1
#
_cell.length_a   1.000
_cell.length_b   1.000
_cell.length_c   1.000
_cell.angle_alpha   90.00
_cell.angle_beta   90.00
_cell.angle_gamma   90.00
#
_symmetry.space_group_name_H-M   'P 1'
#
loop_
_entity.id
_entity.type
_entity.pdbx_description
1 polymer ?
#
loop_
_entity_poly.entity_id
_entity_poly.type
_entity_poly.pdbx_seq_one_letter_code
_entity_poly.pdbx_strand_id
1 'polypeptide(L)'
;MSFKSMASKQKINLGTIEDGKLNYQGVLEDRDKSHLLKFKLANRSSHNFQLRNLEKDADLKLLSRRGNVLYKSQQPGIAKESISETLKQGTYYIKVHLNEKGASSYTLTASSTGSQERQQSVVNYVPGDGISAEEMKLYKLVNRYRVSQGVPKISLSKALSTVANRHVLDLNANIGFATHSWSDAPYSSTHPEASWEAPQRLGTGYPGYGYENIFGVRGYTATAKDAFKKWKASEIHNDTMLTQGRWKGMKFKAIGVGIYRGFAALWFGEQVDPTGKPSREA
;
A
#
# COMPACT_ATOMS: atom_id res chain seq x y z
N MET A 1 1.22 30.39 -16.16
CA MET A 1 2.46 30.58 -16.95
C MET A 1 2.96 29.22 -17.41
N SER A 2 3.16 29.08 -18.71
CA SER A 2 3.56 27.86 -19.43
C SER A 2 5.06 27.60 -19.33
N PHE A 3 5.47 26.34 -19.51
CA PHE A 3 6.83 25.76 -19.42
C PHE A 3 7.86 26.31 -20.43
N LYS A 4 7.90 27.62 -20.68
CA LYS A 4 8.90 28.28 -21.54
C LYS A 4 9.73 29.28 -20.74
N SER A 5 10.60 28.77 -19.85
CA SER A 5 11.83 29.42 -19.40
C SER A 5 12.48 28.56 -18.32
N MET A 6 13.01 27.41 -18.73
CA MET A 6 14.12 26.79 -17.99
C MET A 6 15.16 26.48 -19.05
N ALA A 7 16.11 27.39 -19.23
CA ALA A 7 17.42 27.04 -19.74
C ALA A 7 17.86 25.74 -19.05
N SER A 8 18.30 24.78 -19.84
CA SER A 8 18.62 23.39 -19.49
C SER A 8 19.30 23.23 -18.13
N LYS A 9 18.53 23.20 -17.03
CA LYS A 9 19.01 22.70 -15.75
C LYS A 9 19.12 21.20 -15.90
N GLN A 10 20.35 20.70 -15.83
CA GLN A 10 20.69 19.32 -16.02
C GLN A 10 19.81 18.45 -15.10
N LYS A 11 18.92 17.67 -15.71
CA LYS A 11 18.06 16.74 -14.98
C LYS A 11 18.89 15.53 -14.64
N ILE A 12 19.14 15.34 -13.35
CA ILE A 12 19.97 14.25 -12.86
C ILE A 12 19.05 13.05 -12.69
N ASN A 13 19.26 11.99 -13.48
CA ASN A 13 18.42 10.80 -13.40
C ASN A 13 18.99 9.85 -12.35
N LEU A 14 18.25 9.63 -11.27
CA LEU A 14 18.62 8.72 -10.18
C LEU A 14 18.08 7.29 -10.39
N GLY A 15 17.39 7.05 -11.51
CA GLY A 15 16.86 5.73 -11.85
C GLY A 15 15.58 5.36 -11.07
N THR A 16 15.34 4.07 -10.94
CA THR A 16 14.21 3.52 -10.18
C THR A 16 14.65 3.25 -8.74
N ILE A 17 13.88 3.72 -7.76
CA ILE A 17 14.12 3.41 -6.35
C ILE A 17 13.31 2.15 -6.02
N GLU A 18 13.95 0.99 -6.02
CA GLU A 18 13.29 -0.31 -5.81
C GLU A 18 13.38 -0.79 -4.33
N ASP A 19 14.50 -0.51 -3.64
CA ASP A 19 14.76 -1.00 -2.26
C ASP A 19 14.86 0.12 -1.21
N GLY A 20 14.36 1.31 -1.54
CA GLY A 20 14.36 2.45 -0.63
C GLY A 20 15.74 2.80 -0.09
N LYS A 21 16.78 2.75 -0.94
CA LYS A 21 18.08 3.35 -0.66
C LYS A 21 18.51 4.18 -1.86
N LEU A 22 18.47 5.49 -1.68
CA LEU A 22 19.05 6.48 -2.58
C LEU A 22 20.12 7.20 -1.77
N ASN A 23 21.30 7.38 -2.35
CA ASN A 23 22.35 8.22 -1.80
C ASN A 23 22.97 8.99 -2.96
N TYR A 24 22.81 10.30 -2.94
CA TYR A 24 23.31 11.19 -3.96
C TYR A 24 24.03 12.36 -3.29
N GLN A 25 25.25 12.63 -3.71
CA GLN A 25 26.01 13.79 -3.28
C GLN A 25 26.02 14.84 -4.39
N GLY A 26 25.89 16.10 -4.02
CA GLY A 26 25.97 17.21 -4.96
C GLY A 26 26.50 18.46 -4.28
N VAL A 27 26.89 19.43 -5.11
CA VAL A 27 27.34 20.75 -4.65
C VAL A 27 26.48 21.79 -5.38
N LEU A 28 25.81 22.64 -4.61
CA LEU A 28 25.12 23.81 -5.15
C LEU A 28 26.07 24.98 -5.11
N GLU A 29 26.01 25.85 -6.11
CA GLU A 29 26.88 27.02 -6.20
C GLU A 29 26.14 28.21 -6.82
N ASP A 30 26.73 29.41 -6.78
CA ASP A 30 26.05 30.62 -7.24
C ASP A 30 25.58 30.57 -8.69
N ARG A 31 26.30 29.83 -9.54
CA ARG A 31 25.97 29.62 -10.95
C ARG A 31 24.98 28.47 -11.17
N ASP A 32 24.85 27.54 -10.22
CA ASP A 32 23.83 26.49 -10.19
C ASP A 32 23.21 26.32 -8.80
N LYS A 33 22.31 27.24 -8.46
CA LYS A 33 21.63 27.25 -7.15
C LYS A 33 20.56 26.16 -7.00
N SER A 34 20.33 25.30 -7.99
CA SER A 34 19.33 24.26 -7.81
C SER A 34 19.52 23.04 -8.70
N HIS A 35 19.54 21.87 -8.07
CA HIS A 35 19.48 20.61 -8.78
C HIS A 35 18.04 20.09 -8.86
N LEU A 36 17.72 19.47 -10.00
CA LEU A 36 16.45 18.77 -10.23
C LEU A 36 16.74 17.30 -10.51
N LEU A 37 16.49 16.46 -9.51
CA LEU A 37 16.81 15.04 -9.53
C LEU A 37 15.54 14.24 -9.83
N LYS A 38 15.54 13.51 -10.93
CA LYS A 38 14.43 12.65 -11.37
C LYS A 38 14.59 11.26 -10.77
N PHE A 39 13.50 10.70 -10.25
CA PHE A 39 13.44 9.30 -9.86
C PHE A 39 12.12 8.67 -10.29
N LYS A 40 12.13 7.34 -10.42
CA LYS A 40 10.94 6.54 -10.68
C LYS A 40 10.67 5.63 -9.49
N LEU A 41 9.39 5.50 -9.13
CA LEU A 41 8.91 4.47 -8.23
C LEU A 41 8.21 3.41 -9.07
N ALA A 42 8.70 2.17 -8.97
CA ALA A 42 8.09 1.02 -9.62
C ALA A 42 6.72 0.69 -9.00
N ASN A 43 6.58 0.89 -7.68
CA ASN A 43 5.38 0.61 -6.90
C ASN A 43 5.02 1.81 -6.02
N ARG A 44 3.82 1.82 -5.44
CA ARG A 44 3.53 2.75 -4.34
C ARG A 44 4.45 2.39 -3.16
N SER A 45 5.07 3.35 -2.49
CA SER A 45 6.02 3.06 -1.41
C SER A 45 6.23 4.27 -0.49
N SER A 46 6.56 4.00 0.78
CA SER A 46 6.86 5.04 1.78
C SER A 46 8.35 5.32 1.83
N HIS A 47 8.71 6.60 1.72
CA HIS A 47 10.10 7.03 1.69
C HIS A 47 10.32 8.22 2.60
N ASN A 48 11.46 8.23 3.28
CA ASN A 48 11.99 9.38 3.99
C ASN A 48 13.15 9.95 3.17
N PHE A 49 12.89 11.08 2.52
CA PHE A 49 13.88 11.87 1.81
C PHE A 49 14.54 12.84 2.78
N GLN A 50 15.86 12.86 2.80
CA GLN A 50 16.63 13.67 3.74
C GLN A 50 17.75 14.39 3.02
N LEU A 51 17.85 15.69 3.26
CA LEU A 51 18.98 16.52 2.82
C LEU A 51 19.88 16.77 4.03
N ARG A 52 21.16 16.40 3.92
CA ARG A 52 22.13 16.44 5.02
C ARG A 52 23.46 17.00 4.53
N ASN A 53 24.39 17.19 5.48
CA ASN A 53 25.74 17.69 5.24
C ASN A 53 25.73 19.04 4.53
N LEU A 54 24.79 19.90 4.92
CA LEU A 54 24.65 21.26 4.42
C LEU A 54 25.69 22.18 5.06
N GLU A 55 26.33 23.00 4.25
CA GLU A 55 27.24 24.06 4.71
C GLU A 55 26.55 25.43 4.72
N LYS A 56 25.44 25.55 3.98
CA LYS A 56 24.55 26.71 3.90
C LYS A 56 23.10 26.29 3.74
N ASP A 57 22.20 27.24 3.98
CA ASP A 57 20.76 27.05 3.89
C ASP A 57 20.30 26.57 2.50
N ALA A 58 19.69 25.38 2.48
CA ALA A 58 19.12 24.80 1.27
C ALA A 58 17.83 24.01 1.55
N ASP A 59 16.83 24.25 0.71
CA ASP A 59 15.51 23.64 0.81
C ASP A 59 15.41 22.31 0.05
N LEU A 60 14.50 21.46 0.53
CA LEU A 60 14.08 20.23 -0.16
C LEU A 60 12.63 20.34 -0.64
N LYS A 61 12.38 20.07 -1.92
CA LYS A 61 11.03 20.00 -2.50
C LYS A 61 10.82 18.71 -3.25
N LEU A 62 9.70 18.04 -3.01
CA LEU A 62 9.25 16.89 -3.78
C LEU A 62 8.16 17.33 -4.77
N LEU A 63 8.36 17.00 -6.04
CA LEU A 63 7.52 17.44 -7.15
C LEU A 63 6.91 16.24 -7.90
N SER A 64 5.71 16.45 -8.46
CA SER A 64 5.07 15.50 -9.36
C SER A 64 5.77 15.42 -10.72
N ARG A 65 5.41 14.44 -11.57
CA ARG A 65 5.89 14.36 -12.97
C ARG A 65 5.65 15.66 -13.76
N ARG A 66 4.60 16.41 -13.42
CA ARG A 66 4.23 17.68 -14.06
C ARG A 66 4.93 18.90 -13.45
N GLY A 67 5.82 18.71 -12.47
CA GLY A 67 6.57 19.78 -11.81
C GLY A 67 5.84 20.50 -10.68
N ASN A 68 4.62 20.08 -10.33
CA ASN A 68 3.87 20.65 -9.21
C ASN A 68 4.54 20.25 -7.89
N VAL A 69 4.69 21.20 -6.96
CA VAL A 69 5.15 20.91 -5.60
C VAL A 69 4.10 20.05 -4.90
N LEU A 70 4.50 18.86 -4.46
CA LEU A 70 3.69 17.98 -3.64
C LEU A 70 3.97 18.24 -2.16
N TYR A 71 5.27 18.30 -1.81
CA TYR A 71 5.74 18.50 -0.44
C TYR A 71 7.03 19.31 -0.42
N LYS A 72 7.32 19.94 0.71
CA LYS A 72 8.53 20.75 0.90
C LYS A 72 8.98 20.74 2.36
N SER A 73 10.27 20.91 2.57
CA SER A 73 10.91 21.19 3.86
C SER A 73 11.85 22.39 3.64
N GLN A 74 11.80 23.35 4.57
CA GLN A 74 12.49 24.64 4.49
C GLN A 74 12.99 25.04 5.89
N GLN A 75 13.68 24.12 6.57
CA GLN A 75 14.25 24.45 7.88
C GLN A 75 15.37 25.50 7.68
N PRO A 76 15.48 26.50 8.55
CA PRO A 76 16.47 27.56 8.36
C PRO A 76 17.90 27.05 8.59
N GLY A 77 18.86 27.67 7.88
CA GLY A 77 20.29 27.41 8.06
C GLY A 77 20.70 26.00 7.64
N ILE A 78 21.65 25.39 8.35
CA ILE A 78 22.20 24.06 8.00
C ILE A 78 21.39 22.89 8.59
N ALA A 79 20.17 23.15 9.06
CA ALA A 79 19.31 22.12 9.58
C ALA A 79 19.02 21.08 8.49
N LYS A 80 18.89 19.81 8.91
CA LYS A 80 18.52 18.74 7.98
C LYS A 80 17.10 18.98 7.47
N GLU A 81 16.92 18.89 6.15
CA GLU A 81 15.59 18.80 5.55
C GLU A 81 15.08 17.36 5.54
N SER A 82 13.78 17.16 5.78
CA SER A 82 13.17 15.83 5.77
C SER A 82 11.76 15.86 5.18
N ILE A 83 11.46 14.94 4.27
CA ILE A 83 10.10 14.69 3.76
C ILE A 83 9.85 13.19 3.87
N SER A 84 8.86 12.79 4.67
CA SER A 84 8.47 11.38 4.85
C SER A 84 7.06 11.17 4.30
N GLU A 85 6.93 10.52 3.15
CA GLU A 85 5.65 10.40 2.44
C GLU A 85 5.47 9.05 1.73
N THR A 86 4.22 8.67 1.55
CA THR A 86 3.83 7.51 0.72
C THR A 86 3.40 7.96 -0.67
N LEU A 87 4.22 7.65 -1.67
CA LEU A 87 4.00 8.05 -3.05
C LEU A 87 3.48 6.86 -3.86
N LYS A 88 2.56 7.11 -4.81
CA LYS A 88 2.12 6.09 -5.76
C LYS A 88 3.25 5.73 -6.73
N GLN A 89 3.11 4.62 -7.45
CA GLN A 89 4.02 4.34 -8.57
C GLN A 89 4.01 5.53 -9.55
N GLY A 90 5.18 5.85 -10.11
CA GLY A 90 5.27 6.97 -11.04
C GLY A 90 6.63 7.65 -11.06
N THR A 91 6.72 8.72 -11.83
CA THR A 91 7.91 9.56 -11.93
C THR A 91 7.74 10.80 -11.07
N TYR A 92 8.78 11.12 -10.30
CA TYR A 92 8.83 12.26 -9.40
C TYR A 92 10.14 13.00 -9.57
N TYR A 93 10.21 14.20 -9.00
CA TYR A 93 11.43 14.98 -8.97
C TYR A 93 11.69 15.50 -7.56
N ILE A 94 12.94 15.46 -7.13
CA ILE A 94 13.42 16.20 -5.97
C ILE A 94 14.09 17.46 -6.50
N LYS A 95 13.69 18.61 -5.98
CA LYS A 95 14.38 19.88 -6.19
C LYS A 95 15.08 20.26 -4.90
N VAL A 96 16.40 20.43 -4.99
CA VAL A 96 17.21 21.02 -3.93
C VAL A 96 17.52 22.46 -4.36
N HIS A 97 17.41 23.42 -3.45
CA HIS A 97 17.65 24.83 -3.78
C HIS A 97 18.44 25.55 -2.70
N LEU A 98 19.55 26.17 -3.09
CA LEU A 98 20.37 27.00 -2.21
C LEU A 98 19.69 28.37 -2.02
N ASN A 99 19.45 28.74 -0.76
CA ASN A 99 18.75 29.96 -0.38
C ASN A 99 19.69 31.17 -0.19
N GLU A 100 21.00 30.95 -0.25
CA GLU A 100 22.03 31.97 0.02
C GLU A 100 23.09 32.07 -1.11
N LYS A 101 24.10 32.94 -0.94
CA LYS A 101 25.24 33.07 -1.86
C LYS A 101 26.37 32.10 -1.53
N GLY A 102 27.21 31.78 -2.51
CA GLY A 102 28.35 30.87 -2.40
C GLY A 102 28.00 29.42 -2.72
N ALA A 103 28.73 28.47 -2.14
CA ALA A 103 28.54 27.05 -2.37
C ALA A 103 28.09 26.30 -1.11
N SER A 104 27.38 25.20 -1.30
CA SER A 104 26.99 24.26 -0.24
C SER A 104 27.00 22.84 -0.79
N SER A 105 27.82 21.99 -0.19
CA SER A 105 27.72 20.55 -0.40
C SER A 105 26.42 20.02 0.22
N TYR A 106 25.91 18.91 -0.32
CA TYR A 106 24.80 18.19 0.29
C TYR A 106 24.86 16.70 0.00
N THR A 107 24.25 15.93 0.89
CA THR A 107 23.94 14.52 0.69
C THR A 107 22.42 14.36 0.74
N LEU A 108 21.84 13.93 -0.37
CA LEU A 108 20.44 13.53 -0.47
C LEU A 108 20.36 12.03 -0.26
N THR A 109 19.62 11.62 0.76
CA THR A 109 19.28 10.20 0.97
C THR A 109 17.79 9.97 0.84
N ALA A 110 17.39 8.82 0.30
CA ALA A 110 16.04 8.31 0.51
C ALA A 110 16.14 6.95 1.18
N SER A 111 15.50 6.79 2.32
CA SER A 111 15.35 5.49 2.99
C SER A 111 13.90 5.04 2.89
N SER A 112 13.63 3.76 2.63
CA SER A 112 12.32 3.17 2.95
C SER A 112 12.05 3.39 4.44
N THR A 113 10.83 3.80 4.79
CA THR A 113 10.43 3.89 6.20
C THR A 113 9.89 2.56 6.74
N GLY A 114 9.93 1.48 5.95
CA GLY A 114 9.76 0.11 6.43
C GLY A 114 11.11 -0.53 6.73
N SER A 115 11.27 -1.06 7.94
CA SER A 115 12.47 -1.72 8.45
C SER A 115 12.88 -2.95 7.61
N GLN A 116 14.19 -3.14 7.47
CA GLN A 116 14.80 -4.18 6.65
C GLN A 116 14.69 -5.58 7.28
N GLU A 117 14.38 -6.60 6.47
CA GLU A 117 14.99 -7.93 6.58
C GLU A 117 15.33 -8.47 5.18
N ARG A 118 16.47 -9.17 5.07
CA ARG A 118 17.14 -9.62 3.83
C ARG A 118 16.59 -10.96 3.32
N GLN A 119 16.57 -11.04 1.98
CA GLN A 119 16.66 -12.21 1.07
C GLN A 119 15.40 -12.99 0.66
N GLN A 120 15.15 -12.85 -0.66
CA GLN A 120 14.64 -13.78 -1.67
C GLN A 120 13.15 -13.75 -2.08
N SER A 121 13.03 -13.74 -3.42
CA SER A 121 11.87 -13.82 -4.31
C SER A 121 11.11 -12.50 -4.55
N VAL A 122 11.05 -12.15 -5.82
CA VAL A 122 10.41 -10.99 -6.42
C VAL A 122 8.93 -10.99 -6.04
N VAL A 123 8.51 -10.07 -5.17
CA VAL A 123 7.08 -9.85 -4.89
C VAL A 123 6.79 -8.39 -5.15
N ASN A 124 5.85 -8.14 -6.06
CA ASN A 124 5.17 -6.86 -6.22
C ASN A 124 4.45 -6.49 -4.91
N TYR A 125 5.19 -6.01 -3.90
CA TYR A 125 4.62 -5.53 -2.65
C TYR A 125 3.95 -4.17 -2.91
N VAL A 126 2.62 -4.18 -3.03
CA VAL A 126 1.83 -2.96 -2.99
C VAL A 126 1.57 -2.64 -1.50
N PRO A 127 1.80 -1.41 -1.01
CA PRO A 127 1.47 -1.05 0.36
C PRO A 127 -0.02 -1.25 0.63
N GLY A 128 -0.33 -2.03 1.65
CA GLY A 128 -1.65 -2.62 1.86
C GLY A 128 -1.70 -4.13 1.57
N ASP A 129 -0.78 -4.72 0.80
CA ASP A 129 -0.78 -6.17 0.51
C ASP A 129 -0.11 -7.00 1.64
N GLY A 130 0.43 -6.34 2.66
CA GLY A 130 0.91 -6.97 3.89
C GLY A 130 -0.23 -7.33 4.85
N ILE A 131 0.12 -7.69 6.09
CA ILE A 131 -0.84 -7.88 7.17
C ILE A 131 -0.60 -6.87 8.30
N SER A 132 -1.59 -6.01 8.55
CA SER A 132 -1.59 -5.06 9.66
C SER A 132 -1.90 -5.73 10.99
N ALA A 133 -1.66 -5.01 12.10
CA ALA A 133 -2.03 -5.50 13.43
C ALA A 133 -3.55 -5.70 13.59
N GLU A 134 -4.36 -4.83 12.98
CA GLU A 134 -5.82 -4.91 13.07
C GLU A 134 -6.37 -6.04 12.18
N GLU A 135 -5.79 -6.28 11.00
CA GLU A 135 -6.13 -7.45 10.16
C GLU A 135 -5.74 -8.77 10.81
N MET A 136 -4.54 -8.84 11.40
CA MET A 136 -4.10 -10.01 12.14
C MET A 136 -5.02 -10.30 13.34
N LYS A 137 -5.53 -9.25 13.98
CA LYS A 137 -6.52 -9.37 15.06
C LYS A 137 -7.85 -9.90 14.54
N LEU A 138 -8.32 -9.46 13.37
CA LEU A 138 -9.52 -9.99 12.72
C LEU A 138 -9.36 -11.48 12.37
N TYR A 139 -8.26 -11.85 11.72
CA TYR A 139 -7.93 -13.26 11.45
C TYR A 139 -7.96 -14.13 12.72
N LYS A 140 -7.33 -13.64 13.81
CA LYS A 140 -7.33 -14.34 15.10
C LYS A 140 -8.74 -14.44 15.71
N LEU A 141 -9.58 -13.42 15.57
CA LEU A 141 -10.97 -13.45 16.05
C LEU A 141 -11.78 -14.52 15.33
N VAL A 142 -11.73 -14.55 14.00
CA VAL A 142 -12.44 -15.55 13.17
C VAL A 142 -11.98 -16.96 13.55
N ASN A 143 -10.67 -17.22 13.59
CA ASN A 143 -10.18 -18.57 13.89
C ASN A 143 -10.40 -19.02 15.35
N ARG A 144 -10.40 -18.09 16.32
CA ARG A 144 -10.82 -18.44 17.70
C ARG A 144 -12.30 -18.81 17.72
N TYR A 145 -13.13 -18.06 17.00
CA TYR A 145 -14.55 -18.35 16.89
C TYR A 145 -14.80 -19.70 16.24
N ARG A 146 -14.17 -19.99 15.10
CA ARG A 146 -14.23 -21.30 14.44
C ARG A 146 -13.93 -22.46 15.40
N VAL A 147 -12.82 -22.37 16.15
CA VAL A 147 -12.47 -23.39 17.16
C VAL A 147 -13.54 -23.52 18.25
N SER A 148 -14.07 -22.40 18.74
CA SER A 148 -15.16 -22.40 19.74
C SER A 148 -16.49 -22.98 19.23
N GLN A 149 -16.64 -23.14 17.91
CA GLN A 149 -17.79 -23.77 17.26
C GLN A 149 -17.46 -25.18 16.76
N GLY A 150 -16.31 -25.73 17.13
CA GLY A 150 -15.90 -27.09 16.77
C GLY A 150 -15.44 -27.26 15.32
N VAL A 151 -15.23 -26.17 14.57
CA VAL A 151 -14.74 -26.24 13.18
C VAL A 151 -13.25 -25.86 13.08
N PRO A 152 -12.45 -26.50 12.19
CA PRO A 152 -11.02 -26.28 12.11
C PRO A 152 -10.62 -24.83 11.77
N LYS A 153 -9.44 -24.40 12.24
CA LYS A 153 -8.83 -23.13 11.81
C LYS A 153 -8.51 -23.16 10.32
N ILE A 154 -8.61 -22.01 9.67
CA ILE A 154 -8.21 -21.80 8.27
C ILE A 154 -6.86 -21.08 8.25
N SER A 155 -5.95 -21.47 7.36
CA SER A 155 -4.63 -20.85 7.23
C SER A 155 -4.72 -19.46 6.61
N LEU A 156 -4.03 -18.48 7.19
CA LEU A 156 -3.88 -17.14 6.61
C LEU A 156 -3.17 -17.24 5.25
N SER A 157 -3.75 -16.62 4.24
CA SER A 157 -3.32 -16.65 2.84
C SER A 157 -2.82 -15.27 2.41
N LYS A 158 -1.61 -15.23 1.86
CA LYS A 158 -1.04 -14.00 1.27
C LYS A 158 -1.85 -13.56 0.07
N ALA A 159 -2.13 -14.49 -0.85
CA ALA A 159 -2.83 -14.19 -2.08
C ALA A 159 -4.25 -13.67 -1.84
N LEU A 160 -5.02 -14.28 -0.93
CA LEU A 160 -6.36 -13.80 -0.59
C LEU A 160 -6.35 -12.53 0.28
N SER A 161 -5.32 -12.31 1.11
CA SER A 161 -5.16 -11.01 1.79
C SER A 161 -4.88 -9.90 0.80
N THR A 162 -4.08 -10.14 -0.24
CA THR A 162 -3.91 -9.20 -1.35
C THR A 162 -5.25 -8.86 -2.03
N VAL A 163 -6.12 -9.85 -2.28
CA VAL A 163 -7.46 -9.59 -2.82
C VAL A 163 -8.28 -8.72 -1.87
N ALA A 164 -8.37 -9.12 -0.59
CA ALA A 164 -9.14 -8.41 0.42
C ALA A 164 -8.69 -6.95 0.57
N ASN A 165 -7.38 -6.71 0.62
CA ASN A 165 -6.81 -5.37 0.77
C ASN A 165 -7.05 -4.48 -0.44
N ARG A 166 -6.90 -5.02 -1.65
CA ARG A 166 -7.21 -4.27 -2.88
C ARG A 166 -8.69 -3.92 -2.98
N HIS A 167 -9.57 -4.79 -2.50
CA HIS A 167 -11.01 -4.51 -2.53
C HIS A 167 -11.40 -3.41 -1.56
N VAL A 168 -10.95 -3.44 -0.30
CA VAL A 168 -11.26 -2.37 0.66
C VAL A 168 -10.65 -1.02 0.26
N LEU A 169 -9.52 -1.02 -0.44
CA LEU A 169 -8.94 0.17 -1.05
C LEU A 169 -9.84 0.74 -2.17
N ASP A 170 -10.31 -0.13 -3.06
CA ASP A 170 -11.22 0.23 -4.16
C ASP A 170 -12.56 0.77 -3.63
N LEU A 171 -13.16 0.08 -2.65
CA LEU A 171 -14.40 0.51 -2.00
C LEU A 171 -14.23 1.91 -1.41
N ASN A 172 -13.13 2.18 -0.70
CA ASN A 172 -12.93 3.50 -0.12
C ASN A 172 -12.67 4.59 -1.18
N ALA A 173 -11.88 4.27 -2.20
CA ALA A 173 -11.45 5.25 -3.21
C ALA A 173 -12.56 5.60 -4.20
N ASN A 174 -13.31 4.59 -4.65
CA ASN A 174 -14.11 4.68 -5.88
C ASN A 174 -15.62 4.44 -5.66
N ILE A 175 -16.04 3.70 -4.63
CA ILE A 175 -17.45 3.29 -4.46
C ILE A 175 -18.12 3.97 -3.26
N GLY A 176 -17.52 3.89 -2.08
CA GLY A 176 -17.93 4.59 -0.87
C GLY A 176 -18.85 3.81 0.09
N PHE A 177 -19.31 2.61 -0.27
CA PHE A 177 -20.13 1.73 0.57
C PHE A 177 -19.82 0.24 0.30
N ALA A 178 -20.16 -0.64 1.25
CA ALA A 178 -19.89 -2.08 1.13
C ALA A 178 -20.73 -2.73 0.02
N THR A 179 -20.05 -3.36 -0.95
CA THR A 179 -20.65 -4.12 -2.05
C THR A 179 -19.65 -5.13 -2.61
N HIS A 180 -20.13 -6.26 -3.12
CA HIS A 180 -19.29 -7.26 -3.80
C HIS A 180 -18.75 -6.78 -5.16
N SER A 181 -19.25 -5.65 -5.66
CA SER A 181 -18.73 -5.01 -6.87
C SER A 181 -17.34 -4.43 -6.65
N TRP A 182 -16.54 -4.46 -7.71
CA TRP A 182 -15.35 -3.63 -7.88
C TRP A 182 -15.69 -2.46 -8.80
N SER A 183 -14.97 -1.35 -8.70
CA SER A 183 -15.22 -0.17 -9.54
C SER A 183 -14.97 -0.44 -11.03
N ASP A 184 -14.13 -1.42 -11.34
CA ASP A 184 -13.82 -1.89 -12.69
C ASP A 184 -14.51 -3.21 -13.07
N ALA A 185 -15.19 -3.87 -12.13
CA ALA A 185 -15.91 -5.12 -12.33
C ALA A 185 -17.17 -5.18 -11.45
N PRO A 186 -18.31 -4.67 -11.94
CA PRO A 186 -19.57 -4.71 -11.22
C PRO A 186 -20.03 -6.15 -10.94
N TYR A 187 -20.51 -6.40 -9.72
CA TYR A 187 -21.08 -7.69 -9.35
C TYR A 187 -22.43 -7.91 -10.04
N SER A 188 -22.64 -9.11 -10.56
CA SER A 188 -23.93 -9.57 -11.06
C SER A 188 -24.29 -10.90 -10.41
N SER A 189 -25.51 -11.02 -9.89
CA SER A 189 -26.00 -12.28 -9.33
C SER A 189 -26.22 -13.37 -10.39
N THR A 190 -26.34 -12.98 -11.67
CA THR A 190 -26.46 -13.90 -12.80
C THR A 190 -25.11 -14.25 -13.42
N HIS A 191 -24.07 -13.46 -13.12
CA HIS A 191 -22.69 -13.65 -13.61
C HIS A 191 -21.68 -13.26 -12.51
N PRO A 192 -21.61 -14.02 -11.39
CA PRO A 192 -20.77 -13.68 -10.24
C PRO A 192 -19.28 -14.01 -10.43
N GLU A 193 -18.90 -14.59 -11.57
CA GLU A 193 -17.56 -15.12 -11.85
C GLU A 193 -16.49 -14.04 -11.69
N ALA A 194 -16.77 -12.79 -12.10
CA ALA A 194 -15.83 -11.69 -11.96
C ALA A 194 -15.43 -11.38 -10.50
N SER A 195 -16.31 -11.68 -9.53
CA SER A 195 -16.00 -11.57 -8.10
C SER A 195 -15.27 -12.82 -7.59
N TRP A 196 -15.67 -14.02 -8.02
CA TRP A 196 -15.00 -15.27 -7.62
C TRP A 196 -13.59 -15.42 -8.19
N GLU A 197 -13.37 -14.89 -9.40
CA GLU A 197 -12.09 -14.87 -10.12
C GLU A 197 -11.22 -13.66 -9.77
N ALA A 198 -11.61 -12.85 -8.77
CA ALA A 198 -10.80 -11.73 -8.30
C ALA A 198 -9.33 -12.12 -8.00
N PRO A 199 -9.01 -13.29 -7.41
CA PRO A 199 -7.62 -13.70 -7.23
C PRO A 199 -6.85 -13.85 -8.56
N GLN A 200 -7.49 -14.42 -9.59
CA GLN A 200 -6.88 -14.59 -10.92
C GLN A 200 -6.76 -13.26 -11.65
N ARG A 201 -7.84 -12.45 -11.65
CA ARG A 201 -7.86 -11.12 -12.26
C ARG A 201 -6.78 -10.20 -11.70
N LEU A 202 -6.49 -10.31 -10.40
CA LEU A 202 -5.46 -9.54 -9.72
C LEU A 202 -4.05 -10.18 -9.76
N GLY A 203 -3.92 -11.36 -10.37
CA GLY A 203 -2.65 -12.08 -10.53
C GLY A 203 -2.00 -12.45 -9.19
N THR A 204 -2.80 -12.81 -8.17
CA THR A 204 -2.27 -13.03 -6.81
C THR A 204 -1.55 -14.36 -6.63
N GLY A 205 -1.70 -15.29 -7.59
CA GLY A 205 -1.15 -16.64 -7.51
C GLY A 205 -2.01 -17.64 -6.73
N TYR A 206 -3.21 -17.23 -6.28
CA TYR A 206 -4.17 -18.18 -5.71
C TYR A 206 -4.81 -19.03 -6.83
N PRO A 207 -4.84 -20.36 -6.73
CA PRO A 207 -5.27 -21.23 -7.84
C PRO A 207 -6.78 -21.49 -7.88
N GLY A 208 -7.55 -21.05 -6.89
CA GLY A 208 -8.99 -21.30 -6.80
C GLY A 208 -9.84 -20.03 -6.74
N TYR A 209 -11.16 -20.21 -6.63
CA TYR A 209 -12.08 -19.10 -6.41
C TYR A 209 -11.99 -18.52 -5.01
N GLY A 210 -12.38 -17.24 -4.91
CA GLY A 210 -12.51 -16.50 -3.67
C GLY A 210 -13.97 -16.21 -3.29
N TYR A 211 -14.30 -16.35 -2.02
CA TYR A 211 -15.64 -16.06 -1.47
C TYR A 211 -15.55 -15.05 -0.34
N GLU A 212 -16.53 -14.16 -0.21
CA GLU A 212 -16.31 -12.91 0.50
C GLU A 212 -17.35 -12.59 1.57
N ASN A 213 -16.89 -12.00 2.68
CA ASN A 213 -17.70 -11.14 3.54
C ASN A 213 -17.14 -9.71 3.52
N ILE A 214 -17.98 -8.71 3.27
CA ILE A 214 -17.62 -7.28 3.32
C ILE A 214 -18.36 -6.59 4.46
N PHE A 215 -17.71 -5.60 5.07
CA PHE A 215 -18.30 -4.68 6.01
C PHE A 215 -17.76 -3.27 5.76
N GLY A 216 -18.60 -2.25 5.95
CA GLY A 216 -18.12 -0.87 6.05
C GLY A 216 -18.84 0.17 5.21
N VAL A 217 -18.42 1.41 5.43
CA VAL A 217 -18.90 2.61 4.73
C VAL A 217 -17.83 3.71 4.84
N ARG A 218 -17.73 4.56 3.81
CA ARG A 218 -16.80 5.69 3.84
C ARG A 218 -17.19 6.70 4.93
N GLY A 219 -16.19 7.21 5.66
CA GLY A 219 -16.39 8.16 6.76
C GLY A 219 -16.53 7.50 8.14
N TYR A 220 -16.64 6.17 8.19
CA TYR A 220 -16.47 5.38 9.40
C TYR A 220 -15.02 4.87 9.52
N THR A 221 -14.62 4.41 10.70
CA THR A 221 -13.35 3.70 10.93
C THR A 221 -13.67 2.26 11.31
N ALA A 222 -13.49 1.34 10.37
CA ALA A 222 -13.72 -0.08 10.60
C ALA A 222 -12.65 -0.67 11.52
N THR A 223 -13.10 -1.49 12.47
CA THR A 223 -12.23 -2.27 13.35
C THR A 223 -12.49 -3.76 13.15
N ALA A 224 -11.50 -4.58 13.49
CA ALA A 224 -11.63 -6.03 13.49
C ALA A 224 -12.79 -6.51 14.37
N LYS A 225 -12.99 -5.86 15.52
CA LYS A 225 -14.06 -6.22 16.45
C LYS A 225 -15.44 -5.90 15.87
N ASP A 226 -15.59 -4.75 15.24
CA ASP A 226 -16.88 -4.30 14.69
C ASP A 226 -17.28 -5.15 13.48
N ALA A 227 -16.36 -5.37 12.55
CA ALA A 227 -16.58 -6.23 11.39
C ALA A 227 -16.94 -7.66 11.82
N PHE A 228 -16.13 -8.26 12.73
CA PHE A 228 -16.39 -9.60 13.25
C PHE A 228 -17.75 -9.69 13.97
N LYS A 229 -18.10 -8.72 14.82
CA LYS A 229 -19.38 -8.69 15.53
C LYS A 229 -20.55 -8.63 14.54
N LYS A 230 -20.45 -7.82 13.48
CA LYS A 230 -21.49 -7.69 12.46
C LYS A 230 -21.64 -8.95 11.62
N TRP A 231 -20.56 -9.56 11.15
CA TRP A 231 -20.64 -10.80 10.40
C TRP A 231 -21.15 -11.96 11.26
N LYS A 232 -20.74 -12.05 12.54
CA LYS A 232 -21.23 -13.09 13.45
C LYS A 232 -22.74 -12.99 13.72
N ALA A 233 -23.28 -11.76 13.74
CA ALA A 233 -24.70 -11.52 13.96
C ALA A 233 -25.58 -11.73 12.71
N SER A 234 -24.99 -11.95 11.54
CA SER A 234 -25.70 -12.17 10.29
C SER A 234 -25.53 -13.62 9.85
N GLU A 235 -26.63 -14.36 9.74
CA GLU A 235 -26.63 -15.79 9.41
C GLU A 235 -25.77 -16.12 8.19
N ILE A 236 -25.99 -15.44 7.06
CA ILE A 236 -25.26 -15.69 5.81
C ILE A 236 -23.74 -15.46 5.97
N HIS A 237 -23.35 -14.38 6.65
CA HIS A 237 -21.93 -14.08 6.84
C HIS A 237 -21.28 -15.00 7.88
N ASN A 238 -22.05 -15.38 8.92
CA ASN A 238 -21.62 -16.31 9.96
C ASN A 238 -21.40 -17.71 9.38
N ASP A 239 -22.31 -18.14 8.50
CA ASP A 239 -22.21 -19.40 7.76
C ASP A 239 -20.95 -19.45 6.89
N THR A 240 -20.61 -18.36 6.20
CA THR A 240 -19.34 -18.28 5.46
C THR A 240 -18.14 -18.46 6.41
N MET A 241 -18.14 -17.77 7.55
CA MET A 241 -17.06 -17.87 8.56
C MET A 241 -16.95 -19.24 9.20
N LEU A 242 -18.03 -20.02 9.29
CA LEU A 242 -18.05 -21.38 9.87
C LEU A 242 -18.04 -22.49 8.82
N THR A 243 -18.14 -22.16 7.53
CA THR A 243 -18.31 -23.12 6.43
C THR A 243 -19.58 -23.98 6.63
N GLN A 244 -20.68 -23.29 6.93
CA GLN A 244 -22.01 -23.86 7.22
C GLN A 244 -23.07 -23.35 6.21
N GLY A 245 -24.33 -23.74 6.40
CA GLY A 245 -25.43 -23.35 5.54
C GLY A 245 -25.18 -23.73 4.07
N ARG A 246 -25.23 -22.75 3.18
CA ARG A 246 -24.93 -22.93 1.74
C ARG A 246 -23.50 -23.40 1.45
N TRP A 247 -22.59 -23.23 2.41
CA TRP A 247 -21.18 -23.63 2.30
C TRP A 247 -20.92 -25.03 2.86
N LYS A 248 -21.97 -25.73 3.33
CA LYS A 248 -21.84 -27.08 3.90
C LYS A 248 -21.25 -28.04 2.86
N GLY A 249 -20.17 -28.72 3.24
CA GLY A 249 -19.44 -29.66 2.38
C GLY A 249 -18.19 -29.06 1.74
N MET A 250 -18.07 -27.73 1.68
CA MET A 250 -16.85 -27.06 1.23
C MET A 250 -15.76 -27.16 2.30
N LYS A 251 -14.50 -27.07 1.87
CA LYS A 251 -13.35 -27.14 2.78
C LYS A 251 -12.44 -25.94 2.56
N PHE A 252 -12.76 -24.82 3.21
CA PHE A 252 -11.88 -23.65 3.16
C PHE A 252 -10.52 -23.94 3.81
N LYS A 253 -9.46 -23.77 3.02
CA LYS A 253 -8.06 -23.99 3.42
C LYS A 253 -7.26 -22.69 3.50
N ALA A 254 -7.77 -21.63 2.89
CA ALA A 254 -7.16 -20.31 2.85
C ALA A 254 -8.16 -19.23 3.30
N ILE A 255 -7.69 -18.28 4.11
CA ILE A 255 -8.43 -17.08 4.48
C ILE A 255 -7.55 -15.84 4.27
N GLY A 256 -8.07 -14.85 3.56
CA GLY A 256 -7.53 -13.51 3.42
C GLY A 256 -8.29 -12.51 4.28
N VAL A 257 -7.60 -11.47 4.70
CA VAL A 257 -8.13 -10.37 5.51
C VAL A 257 -7.62 -9.06 4.94
N GLY A 258 -8.49 -8.05 4.92
CA GLY A 258 -8.11 -6.67 4.63
C GLY A 258 -8.94 -5.67 5.41
N ILE A 259 -8.31 -4.62 5.94
CA ILE A 259 -8.99 -3.53 6.65
C ILE A 259 -8.35 -2.21 6.23
N TYR A 260 -9.16 -1.33 5.63
CA TYR A 260 -8.70 -0.01 5.24
C TYR A 260 -9.78 1.04 5.50
N ARG A 261 -9.44 2.01 6.35
CA ARG A 261 -10.33 3.11 6.76
C ARG A 261 -11.69 2.57 7.21
N GLY A 262 -12.74 2.86 6.47
CA GLY A 262 -14.12 2.50 6.82
C GLY A 262 -14.55 1.09 6.41
N PHE A 263 -13.65 0.27 5.86
CA PHE A 263 -14.00 -1.03 5.27
C PHE A 263 -13.17 -2.17 5.82
N ALA A 264 -13.77 -3.35 5.87
CA ALA A 264 -13.14 -4.62 6.18
C ALA A 264 -13.67 -5.72 5.24
N ALA A 265 -12.80 -6.64 4.84
CA ALA A 265 -13.15 -7.79 4.02
C ALA A 265 -12.50 -9.09 4.57
N LEU A 266 -13.24 -10.19 4.44
CA LEU A 266 -12.72 -11.56 4.56
C LEU A 266 -12.87 -12.25 3.22
N TRP A 267 -11.84 -12.96 2.80
CA TRP A 267 -11.84 -13.78 1.59
C TRP A 267 -11.52 -15.22 1.93
N PHE A 268 -12.26 -16.19 1.40
CA PHE A 268 -12.12 -17.61 1.69
C PHE A 268 -11.89 -18.40 0.40
N GLY A 269 -11.15 -19.49 0.48
CA GLY A 269 -10.99 -20.40 -0.66
C GLY A 269 -10.62 -21.82 -0.25
N GLU A 270 -10.93 -22.78 -1.14
CA GLU A 270 -10.80 -24.23 -0.89
C GLU A 270 -9.42 -24.80 -1.21
N GLN A 271 -8.60 -24.04 -1.92
CA GLN A 271 -7.23 -24.41 -2.25
C GLN A 271 -6.27 -23.93 -1.17
N VAL A 272 -5.19 -24.69 -0.98
CA VAL A 272 -4.04 -24.22 -0.19
C VAL A 272 -3.38 -23.09 -0.97
N ASP A 273 -3.03 -22.00 -0.31
CA ASP A 273 -2.34 -20.88 -0.95
C ASP A 273 -0.85 -21.22 -1.16
N PRO A 274 -0.37 -21.36 -2.41
CA PRO A 274 1.04 -21.65 -2.69
C PRO A 274 1.96 -20.45 -2.41
N THR A 275 1.41 -19.24 -2.25
CA THR A 275 2.18 -18.01 -2.01
C THR A 275 2.50 -17.80 -0.52
N GLY A 276 2.00 -18.67 0.35
CA GLY A 276 2.29 -18.69 1.78
C GLY A 276 1.51 -17.63 2.57
N LYS A 277 2.16 -17.08 3.60
CA LYS A 277 1.57 -16.10 4.52
C LYS A 277 2.02 -14.68 4.14
N PRO A 278 1.15 -13.66 4.32
CA PRO A 278 1.54 -12.27 4.07
C PRO A 278 2.63 -11.83 5.06
N SER A 279 3.55 -11.00 4.60
CA SER A 279 4.51 -10.31 5.46
C SER A 279 3.79 -9.28 6.32
N ARG A 280 4.29 -9.01 7.53
CA ARG A 280 3.74 -7.94 8.38
C ARG A 280 3.92 -6.58 7.70
N GLU A 281 2.93 -5.71 7.85
CA GLU A 281 3.12 -4.30 7.55
C GLU A 281 4.07 -3.67 8.58
N ALA A 282 5.00 -2.85 8.10
CA ALA A 282 5.96 -2.12 8.92
C ALA A 282 5.35 -0.83 9.49
#